data_AF-A0A5D3FT00-F1
#
_entry.id   AF-A0A5D3FT00-F1
#
_cell.length_a   1.000
_cell.length_b   1.000
_cell.length_c   1.000
_cell.angle_alpha   90.00
_cell.angle_beta   90.00
_cell.angle_gamma   90.00
#
_symmetry.space_group_name_H-M   'P 1'
#
loop_
_entity.id
_entity.type
_entity.pdbx_description
1 polymer ?
#
loop_
_entity_poly.entity_id
_entity_poly.type
_entity_poly.pdbx_seq_one_letter_code
_entity_poly.pdbx_strand_id
1 'polypeptide(L)' 'MDAYAVTASRDGKFWMLEINGPGLKRPGATQVRRLDQELAMARDWLGTRFALLDDYTVEVTITPPALHREDH' A
#
# COMPACT_ATOMS: atom_id res chain seq x y z
N MET A 1 -7.43 17.84 3.07
CA MET A 1 -6.35 16.89 2.79
C MET A 1 -6.44 15.67 3.71
N ASP A 2 -6.96 14.57 3.18
CA ASP A 2 -6.96 13.27 3.86
C ASP A 2 -5.61 12.57 3.67
N ALA A 3 -5.13 11.84 4.67
CA ALA A 3 -3.89 11.07 4.57
C ALA A 3 -4.19 9.56 4.58
N TYR A 4 -3.63 8.84 3.61
CA TYR A 4 -3.72 7.39 3.49
C TYR A 4 -2.35 6.76 3.72
N ALA A 5 -2.29 5.81 4.64
CA ALA A 5 -1.08 5.03 4.93
C ALA A 5 -1.05 3.77 4.07
N VAL A 6 0.09 3.52 3.42
CA VAL A 6 0.34 2.31 2.64
C VAL A 6 1.42 1.50 3.34
N THR A 7 1.11 0.28 3.73
CA THR A 7 2.09 -0.67 4.26
C THR A 7 2.46 -1.64 3.14
N ALA A 8 3.73 -1.62 2.72
CA ALA A 8 4.26 -2.59 1.77
C ALA A 8 4.93 -3.76 2.52
N SER A 9 4.54 -5.00 2.21
CA SER A 9 5.16 -6.21 2.75
C SER A 9 5.51 -7.19 1.63
N ARG A 10 6.61 -7.92 1.78
CA ARG A 10 7.07 -8.87 0.76
C ARG A 10 6.23 -10.15 0.83
N ASP A 11 5.65 -10.54 -0.30
CA ASP A 11 4.92 -11.81 -0.47
C ASP A 11 5.44 -12.56 -1.70
N GLY A 12 6.40 -13.46 -1.46
CA GLY A 12 7.10 -14.21 -2.51
C GLY A 12 7.76 -13.31 -3.56
N LYS A 13 7.22 -13.32 -4.77
CA LYS A 13 7.72 -12.52 -5.92
C LYS A 13 7.09 -11.12 -6.02
N PHE A 14 6.10 -10.83 -5.18
CA PHE A 14 5.34 -9.59 -5.19
C PHE A 14 5.52 -8.84 -3.88
N TRP A 15 5.04 -7.60 -3.86
CA TRP A 15 4.82 -6.81 -2.66
C TRP A 15 3.32 -6.64 -2.49
N MET A 16 2.81 -7.07 -1.34
CA MET A 16 1.44 -6.78 -0.92
C MET A 16 1.41 -5.35 -0.39
N LEU A 17 0.41 -4.57 -0.82
CA LEU A 17 0.17 -3.21 -0.36
C LEU A 17 -1.15 -3.19 0.40
N GLU A 18 -1.08 -2.87 1.69
CA GLU A 18 -2.25 -2.63 2.51
C GLU A 18 -2.46 -1.11 2.65
N ILE A 19 -3.63 -0.62 2.26
CA ILE A 19 -3.98 0.80 2.23
C ILE A 19 -4.98 1.08 3.34
N ASN A 20 -4.59 1.92 4.30
CA ASN A 20 -5.40 2.33 5.43
C ASN A 20 -5.67 3.83 5.35
N GLY A 21 -6.85 4.28 5.78
CA GLY A 21 -7.14 5.71 5.82
C GLY A 21 -8.62 6.05 5.97
N PRO A 22 -8.95 7.35 5.96
CA PRO A 22 -10.32 7.85 6.09
C PRO A 22 -11.26 7.27 5.03
N GLY A 23 -12.53 7.08 5.38
CA GLY A 23 -13.55 6.57 4.45
C GLY A 23 -13.45 5.09 4.09
N LEU A 24 -12.36 4.41 4.45
CA LEU A 24 -12.21 2.96 4.28
C LEU A 24 -12.81 2.20 5.46
N LYS A 25 -13.87 1.43 5.22
CA LYS A 25 -14.46 0.53 6.24
C LYS A 25 -13.55 -0.66 6.59
N ARG A 26 -12.64 -1.01 5.68
CA ARG A 26 -11.63 -2.08 5.81
C ARG A 26 -10.39 -1.65 5.01
N PRO A 27 -9.19 -2.14 5.36
CA PRO A 27 -8.00 -1.87 4.58
C PRO A 27 -8.20 -2.26 3.10
N GLY A 28 -7.74 -1.39 2.20
CA GLY A 28 -7.60 -1.72 0.79
C GLY A 28 -6.43 -2.68 0.60
N ALA A 29 -6.55 -3.61 -0.34
CA ALA A 29 -5.48 -4.55 -0.66
C ALA A 29 -5.21 -4.55 -2.17
N THR A 30 -3.95 -4.40 -2.54
CA THR A 30 -3.44 -4.53 -3.91
C THR A 30 -2.01 -5.05 -3.88
N GLN A 31 -1.39 -5.32 -5.04
CA GLN A 31 -0.03 -5.84 -5.11
C GLN A 31 0.76 -5.27 -6.28
N VAL A 32 2.08 -5.17 -6.10
CA VAL A 32 3.01 -4.74 -7.15
C VAL A 32 4.18 -5.73 -7.28
N ARG A 33 4.80 -5.79 -8.46
CA ARG A 33 5.99 -6.63 -8.67
C ARG A 33 7.26 -5.97 -8.14
N ARG A 34 7.37 -4.67 -8.36
CA ARG A 34 8.52 -3.87 -7.93
C ARG A 34 8.06 -2.84 -6.92
N LEU A 35 8.89 -2.61 -5.91
CA LEU A 35 8.50 -1.77 -4.79
C LEU A 35 8.26 -0.32 -5.21
N ASP A 36 9.01 0.20 -6.19
CA ASP A 36 8.88 1.57 -6.73
C ASP A 36 7.57 1.85 -7.49
N GLN A 37 6.69 0.85 -7.59
CA GLN A 37 5.35 0.98 -8.17
C GLN A 37 4.29 1.19 -7.09
N GLU A 38 4.66 1.16 -5.81
CA GLU A 38 3.77 1.21 -4.66
C GLU A 38 2.93 2.48 -4.62
N LEU A 39 3.55 3.65 -4.84
CA LEU A 39 2.86 4.93 -4.74
C LEU A 39 1.86 5.11 -5.88
N ALA A 40 2.28 4.78 -7.12
CA ALA A 40 1.42 4.87 -8.29
C ALA A 40 0.21 3.93 -8.17
N MET A 41 0.44 2.68 -7.78
CA MET A 41 -0.63 1.70 -7.60
C MET A 41 -1.59 2.07 -6.47
N ALA A 42 -1.10 2.60 -5.35
CA ALA A 42 -1.96 3.06 -4.26
C ALA A 42 -2.85 4.23 -4.68
N ARG A 43 -2.31 5.19 -5.45
CA ARG A 43 -3.08 6.32 -6.00
C ARG A 43 -4.14 5.86 -7.00
N ASP A 44 -3.80 4.97 -7.92
CA ASP A 44 -4.76 4.43 -8.89
C ASP A 44 -5.89 3.66 -8.18
N TRP A 45 -5.55 2.88 -7.15
CA TRP A 45 -6.54 2.17 -6.34
C TRP A 45 -7.48 3.13 -5.59
N LEU A 46 -6.93 4.16 -4.94
CA LEU A 46 -7.72 5.18 -4.23
C LEU A 46 -8.60 5.98 -5.19
N GLY A 47 -8.06 6.38 -6.34
CA GLY A 47 -8.79 7.07 -7.40
C GLY A 47 -9.96 6.25 -7.93
N THR A 48 -9.76 4.94 -8.12
CA THR A 48 -10.82 4.01 -8.50
C THR A 48 -11.88 3.87 -7.40
N ARG A 49 -11.44 3.79 -6.13
CA ARG A 49 -12.33 3.52 -4.99
C ARG A 49 -13.23 4.70 -4.62
N PHE A 50 -12.70 5.91 -4.71
CA PHE A 50 -13.36 7.13 -4.27
C PHE A 50 -13.78 8.06 -5.42
N ALA A 51 -13.44 7.71 -6.66
CA ALA A 51 -13.89 8.38 -7.88
C ALA A 51 -13.81 9.92 -7.80
N LEU A 52 -12.58 10.47 -7.86
CA LEU A 52 -12.27 11.91 -7.97
C LEU A 52 -12.16 12.70 -6.65
N LEU A 53 -11.43 12.21 -5.65
CA LEU A 53 -10.94 13.09 -4.59
C LEU A 53 -9.61 13.72 -5.06
N ASP A 54 -9.61 15.00 -5.38
CA ASP A 54 -8.40 15.75 -5.80
C ASP A 54 -7.55 16.25 -4.61
N ASP A 55 -7.99 16.06 -3.35
CA ASP A 55 -7.32 16.61 -2.15
C ASP A 55 -6.94 15.52 -1.11
N TYR A 56 -6.04 14.60 -1.49
CA TYR A 56 -5.47 13.61 -0.55
C TYR A 56 -3.96 13.43 -0.70
N THR A 57 -3.33 13.00 0.40
CA THR A 57 -1.92 12.62 0.51
C THR A 57 -1.81 11.11 0.72
N VAL A 58 -0.77 10.50 0.14
CA VAL A 58 -0.43 9.09 0.36
C VAL A 58 0.94 9.01 1.02
N GLU A 59 1.01 8.40 2.19
CA GLU A 59 2.24 8.13 2.91
C GLU A 59 2.55 6.63 2.84
N VAL A 60 3.74 6.28 2.37
CA VAL A 60 4.13 4.88 2.19
C VAL A 60 5.17 4.48 3.24
N THR A 61 4.83 3.45 4.01
CA THR A 61 5.73 2.76 4.93
C THR A 61 6.10 1.40 4.34
N ILE A 62 7.40 1.20 4.13
CA ILE A 62 7.94 -0.09 3.68
C ILE A 62 8.30 -0.91 4.91
N THR A 63 7.60 -2.03 5.13
CA THR A 63 8.00 -3.00 6.14
C THR A 63 9.04 -3.92 5.51
N PRO A 64 10.30 -3.91 5.97
CA PRO A 64 11.28 -4.87 5.46
C PRO A 64 10.74 -6.28 5.71
N PRO A 65 10.96 -7.22 4.78
CA PRO A 65 10.61 -8.61 5.02
C PRO A 65 11.19 -9.00 6.38
N ALA A 66 10.37 -9.58 7.26
CA ALA A 66 10.88 -10.16 8.49
C ALA A 66 12.06 -11.03 8.07
N LEU A 67 13.27 -10.66 8.51
CA LEU A 67 14.46 -11.50 8.34
C LEU A 67 14.02 -12.85 8.88
N HIS A 68 13.76 -13.80 7.99
CA HIS A 68 13.58 -15.18 8.37
C HIS A 68 14.93 -15.53 8.97
N ARG A 69 15.03 -15.49 10.30
CA ARG A 69 16.12 -16.18 10.99
C ARG A 69 15.90 -17.64 10.62
N GLU A 70 16.62 -18.08 9.59
CA GLU A 70 16.87 -19.48 9.38
C GLU A 70 17.73 -19.91 10.58
N ASP A 71 17.06 -20.38 11.64
CA ASP A 71 17.71 -21.24 12.61
C ASP A 71 18.02 -22.55 11.87
N HIS A 72 19.27 -22.68 11.44
CA HIS A 72 19.87 -23.87 10.85
C HIS A 72 20.39 -24.81 11.95
#